data_AF-A0A7X4DWV8-F1
#
_entry.id   AF-A0A7X4DWV8-F1
#
_cell.length_a   1.000
_cell.length_b   1.000
_cell.length_c   1.000
_cell.angle_alpha   90.00
_cell.angle_beta   90.00
_cell.angle_gamma   90.00
#
_symmetry.space_group_name_H-M   'P 1'
#
loop_
_entity.id
_entity.type
_entity.pdbx_description
1 polymer ?
#
loop_
_entity_poly.entity_id
_entity_poly.type
_entity_poly.pdbx_seq_one_letter_code
_entity_poly.pdbx_strand_id
1 'polypeptide(L)'
;MWLPPGGHIEANEDPLQAALREAWEESGLEVEVIAPPDLLVVDEPEVLPPPAVILIEDIEREDQPFHQHIDHVYFTRATEQVDFDAPIPHGPCRWVDRGTLAGAFSLPAPDGTLVPVAEDVRLLGVRALDAAEEEERRC
;
A
#
# COMPACT_ATOMS: atom_id res chain seq x y z
N MET A 1 12.61 -8.73 -0.12
CA MET A 1 12.33 -7.31 -0.40
C MET A 1 11.40 -6.80 0.69
N TRP A 2 11.38 -5.50 0.97
CA TRP A 2 10.37 -4.88 1.84
C TRP A 2 9.38 -4.12 0.96
N LEU A 3 8.10 -4.43 1.11
CA LEU A 3 7.00 -3.93 0.29
C LEU A 3 5.86 -3.47 1.21
N PRO A 4 4.98 -2.57 0.74
CA PRO A 4 3.68 -2.36 1.37
C PRO A 4 2.82 -3.64 1.28
N PRO A 5 1.77 -3.77 2.11
CA PRO A 5 0.78 -4.84 1.95
C PRO A 5 0.18 -4.84 0.54
N GLY A 6 0.04 -6.01 -0.06
CA GLY A 6 -0.52 -6.13 -1.40
C GLY A 6 -0.34 -7.52 -2.00
N GLY A 7 -1.02 -7.78 -3.11
CA GLY A 7 -1.00 -9.08 -3.75
C GLY A 7 -1.75 -9.11 -5.07
N HIS A 8 -2.05 -10.33 -5.53
CA HIS A 8 -2.75 -10.52 -6.80
C HIS A 8 -4.25 -10.23 -6.65
N ILE A 9 -4.82 -9.63 -7.69
CA ILE A 9 -6.28 -9.49 -7.83
C ILE A 9 -6.86 -10.87 -8.18
N GLU A 10 -7.87 -11.29 -7.42
CA GLU A 10 -8.57 -12.56 -7.63
C GLU A 10 -9.64 -12.49 -8.74
N ALA A 11 -10.17 -13.65 -9.12
CA ALA A 11 -11.25 -13.71 -10.09
C ALA A 11 -12.55 -13.10 -9.53
N ASN A 12 -13.12 -12.15 -10.27
CA ASN A 12 -14.30 -11.34 -9.86
C ASN A 12 -14.01 -10.36 -8.71
N GLU A 13 -12.75 -10.01 -8.52
CA GLU A 13 -12.32 -8.96 -7.61
C GLU A 13 -11.89 -7.74 -8.44
N ASP A 14 -12.27 -6.53 -8.02
CA ASP A 14 -11.70 -5.30 -8.56
C ASP A 14 -10.43 -4.88 -7.79
N PRO A 15 -9.58 -4.00 -8.34
CA PRO A 15 -8.32 -3.63 -7.68
C PRO A 15 -8.49 -3.00 -6.30
N LEU A 16 -9.60 -2.30 -6.04
CA LEU A 16 -9.88 -1.70 -4.75
C LEU A 16 -10.20 -2.79 -3.72
N GLN A 17 -11.06 -3.74 -4.09
CA GLN A 17 -11.38 -4.89 -3.25
C GLN A 17 -10.12 -5.69 -2.89
N ALA A 18 -9.26 -5.95 -3.86
CA ALA A 18 -7.98 -6.64 -3.64
C ALA A 18 -7.10 -5.87 -2.65
N ALA A 19 -6.93 -4.56 -2.83
CA ALA A 19 -6.13 -3.75 -1.92
C ALA A 19 -6.66 -3.76 -0.47
N LEU A 20 -7.98 -3.71 -0.29
CA LEU A 20 -8.61 -3.79 1.03
C LEU A 20 -8.45 -5.18 1.67
N ARG A 21 -8.64 -6.25 0.88
CA ARG A 21 -8.43 -7.63 1.35
C ARG A 21 -6.99 -7.86 1.75
N GLU A 22 -6.03 -7.56 0.88
CA GLU A 22 -4.60 -7.78 1.12
C GLU A 22 -4.08 -6.97 2.31
N ALA A 23 -4.56 -5.72 2.48
CA ALA A 23 -4.26 -4.94 3.68
C ALA A 23 -4.68 -5.68 4.96
N TRP A 24 -5.88 -6.26 4.98
CA TRP A 24 -6.34 -7.04 6.12
C TRP A 24 -5.60 -8.38 6.25
N GLU A 25 -5.37 -9.12 5.18
CA GLU A 25 -4.72 -10.44 5.21
C GLU A 25 -3.27 -10.34 5.69
N GLU A 26 -2.51 -9.34 5.23
CA GLU A 26 -1.09 -9.23 5.54
C GLU A 26 -0.79 -8.42 6.82
N SER A 27 -1.65 -7.46 7.18
CA SER A 27 -1.44 -6.61 8.36
C SER A 27 -2.43 -6.84 9.49
N GLY A 28 -3.63 -7.33 9.20
CA GLY A 28 -4.74 -7.44 10.16
C GLY A 28 -5.45 -6.12 10.43
N LEU A 29 -5.17 -5.08 9.66
CA LEU A 29 -5.80 -3.77 9.80
C LEU A 29 -7.00 -3.64 8.87
N GLU A 30 -8.10 -3.16 9.43
CA GLU A 30 -9.21 -2.64 8.63
C GLU A 30 -8.86 -1.22 8.16
N VAL A 31 -8.99 -1.00 6.86
CA VAL A 31 -8.59 0.26 6.21
C VAL A 31 -9.66 0.75 5.25
N GLU A 32 -9.64 2.05 4.99
CA GLU A 32 -10.40 2.67 3.90
C GLU A 32 -9.46 3.44 2.96
N VAL A 33 -9.84 3.52 1.68
CA VAL A 33 -9.06 4.25 0.67
C VAL A 33 -9.27 5.75 0.78
N ILE A 34 -8.18 6.49 0.73
CA ILE A 34 -8.18 7.95 0.66
C ILE A 34 -8.47 8.35 -0.79
N ALA A 35 -9.71 8.72 -1.06
CA ALA A 35 -10.17 9.08 -2.40
C ALA A 35 -9.66 10.47 -2.83
N PRO A 36 -9.44 10.70 -4.14
CA PRO A 36 -9.14 12.04 -4.64
C PRO A 36 -10.34 13.00 -4.43
N PRO A 37 -10.09 14.31 -4.21
CA PRO A 37 -11.15 15.30 -3.95
C PRO A 37 -12.18 15.43 -5.07
N ASP A 38 -11.77 15.18 -6.30
CA ASP A 38 -12.52 15.42 -7.53
C ASP A 38 -13.09 14.12 -8.11
N LEU A 39 -13.29 13.10 -7.26
CA LEU A 39 -13.95 11.87 -7.66
C LEU A 39 -15.34 12.17 -8.24
N LEU A 40 -15.64 11.54 -9.38
CA LEU A 40 -16.92 11.70 -10.05
C LEU A 40 -18.06 11.23 -9.13
N VAL A 41 -19.06 12.07 -8.93
CA VAL A 41 -20.29 11.72 -8.19
C VAL A 41 -21.45 11.65 -9.17
N VAL A 42 -21.97 10.45 -9.36
CA VAL A 42 -23.15 10.15 -10.18
C VAL A 42 -23.97 9.05 -9.48
N ASP A 43 -25.26 8.99 -9.76
CA ASP A 43 -26.14 7.97 -9.16
C ASP A 43 -25.83 6.56 -9.72
N GLU A 44 -25.61 6.46 -11.02
CA GLU A 44 -25.21 5.24 -11.72
C GLU A 44 -24.28 5.57 -12.91
N PRO A 45 -23.24 4.76 -13.19
CA PRO A 45 -22.84 3.56 -12.44
C PRO A 45 -22.12 3.88 -11.12
N GLU A 46 -21.82 2.86 -10.32
CA GLU A 46 -20.91 2.99 -9.17
C GLU A 46 -19.54 3.52 -9.62
N VAL A 47 -19.01 4.49 -8.87
CA VAL A 47 -17.71 5.09 -9.12
C VAL A 47 -16.75 4.67 -8.00
N LEU A 48 -15.72 3.93 -8.37
CA LEU A 48 -14.63 3.56 -7.45
C LEU A 48 -13.52 4.61 -7.49
N PRO A 49 -12.84 4.88 -6.36
CA PRO A 49 -11.59 5.64 -6.37
C PRO A 49 -10.58 5.01 -7.34
N PRO A 50 -9.90 5.80 -8.19
CA PRO A 50 -8.80 5.30 -8.99
C PRO A 50 -7.59 4.98 -8.09
N PRO A 51 -6.64 4.15 -8.55
CA PRO A 51 -5.35 4.03 -7.90
C PRO A 51 -4.65 5.39 -7.83
N ALA A 52 -3.95 5.65 -6.73
CA ALA A 52 -3.12 6.84 -6.57
C ALA A 52 -1.97 6.86 -7.58
N VAL A 53 -1.41 5.67 -7.86
CA VAL A 53 -0.37 5.45 -8.88
C VAL A 53 -0.60 4.08 -9.52
N ILE A 54 -0.32 3.98 -10.82
CA ILE A 54 -0.20 2.69 -11.52
C ILE A 54 1.26 2.51 -11.91
N LEU A 55 1.87 1.40 -11.49
CA LEU A 55 3.24 1.03 -11.81
C LEU A 55 3.28 -0.10 -12.83
N ILE A 56 4.36 -0.17 -13.60
CA ILE A 56 4.71 -1.32 -14.43
C ILE A 56 5.96 -1.93 -13.84
N GLU A 57 5.85 -3.15 -13.33
CA GLU A 57 6.95 -3.85 -12.68
C GLU A 57 7.41 -5.03 -13.53
N ASP A 58 8.71 -5.08 -13.82
CA ASP A 58 9.34 -6.18 -14.53
C ASP A 58 9.55 -7.38 -13.60
N ILE A 59 8.99 -8.53 -13.97
CA ILE A 59 9.09 -9.77 -13.18
C ILE A 59 10.04 -10.73 -13.88
N GLU A 60 11.25 -10.80 -13.34
CA GLU A 60 12.29 -11.75 -13.74
C GLU A 60 12.49 -12.81 -12.65
N ARG A 61 11.96 -14.02 -12.88
CA ARG A 61 12.11 -15.16 -11.95
C ARG A 61 12.50 -16.41 -12.73
N GLU A 62 13.27 -17.31 -12.12
CA GLU A 62 13.77 -18.53 -12.80
C GLU A 62 12.66 -19.53 -13.17
N ASP A 63 11.54 -19.50 -12.45
CA ASP A 63 10.42 -20.46 -12.56
C ASP A 63 9.35 -20.06 -13.57
N GLN A 64 9.45 -18.89 -14.20
CA GLN A 64 8.45 -18.36 -15.13
C GLN A 64 9.09 -17.46 -16.20
N PRO A 65 8.50 -17.36 -17.41
CA PRO A 65 8.95 -16.38 -18.40
C PRO A 65 8.86 -14.95 -17.86
N PHE A 66 9.72 -14.07 -18.36
CA PHE A 66 9.59 -12.63 -18.16
C PHE A 66 8.17 -12.17 -18.47
N HIS A 67 7.63 -11.37 -17.57
CA HIS A 67 6.38 -10.64 -17.78
C HIS A 67 6.36 -9.39 -16.90
N GLN A 68 5.31 -8.60 -17.06
CA GLN A 68 5.13 -7.39 -16.28
C GLN A 68 3.89 -7.50 -15.42
N HIS A 69 3.97 -7.00 -14.20
CA HIS A 69 2.81 -6.71 -13.38
C HIS A 69 2.39 -5.26 -13.60
N ILE A 70 1.07 -5.03 -13.63
CA ILE A 70 0.48 -3.70 -13.54
C ILE A 70 0.02 -3.53 -12.10
N ASP A 71 0.77 -2.77 -11.32
CA ASP A 71 0.47 -2.58 -9.91
C ASP A 71 -0.43 -1.35 -9.70
N HIS A 72 -1.51 -1.54 -8.94
CA HIS A 72 -2.52 -0.52 -8.65
C HIS A 72 -2.35 -0.07 -7.21
N VAL A 73 -1.61 1.01 -6.98
CA VAL A 73 -1.29 1.49 -5.65
C VAL A 73 -2.42 2.35 -5.10
N TYR A 74 -2.96 1.98 -3.95
CA TYR A 74 -3.95 2.74 -3.20
C TYR A 74 -3.35 3.30 -1.90
N PHE A 75 -3.67 4.54 -1.57
CA PHE A 75 -3.36 5.10 -0.25
C PHE A 75 -4.55 4.87 0.66
N THR A 76 -4.26 4.41 1.88
CA THR A 76 -5.28 4.00 2.83
C THR A 76 -5.01 4.61 4.20
N ARG A 77 -6.07 4.66 5.02
CA ARG A 77 -5.97 4.93 6.45
C ARG A 77 -6.69 3.83 7.22
N ALA A 78 -6.20 3.53 8.42
CA ALA A 78 -6.89 2.62 9.32
C ALA A 78 -8.23 3.23 9.75
N THR A 79 -9.28 2.42 9.78
CA THR A 79 -10.62 2.84 10.24
C THR A 79 -10.70 2.87 11.77
N GLU A 80 -9.84 2.09 12.44
CA GLU A 80 -9.73 2.02 13.89
C GLU A 80 -8.43 2.66 14.41
N GLN A 81 -8.41 2.94 15.72
CA GLN A 81 -7.20 3.44 16.38
C GLN A 81 -6.11 2.36 16.39
N VAL A 82 -4.95 2.71 15.87
CA VAL A 82 -3.77 1.82 15.83
C VAL A 82 -2.88 2.08 17.04
N ASP A 83 -2.49 1.02 17.73
CA ASP A 83 -1.38 1.05 18.70
C ASP A 83 -0.07 0.74 17.96
N PHE A 84 0.72 1.78 17.69
CA PHE A 84 1.99 1.67 16.97
C PHE A 84 3.11 0.98 17.78
N ASP A 85 2.94 0.81 19.09
CA ASP A 85 3.88 0.08 19.95
C ASP A 85 3.57 -1.43 20.00
N ALA A 86 2.36 -1.83 19.58
CA ALA A 86 1.96 -3.22 19.51
C ALA A 86 2.51 -3.92 18.23
N PRO A 87 2.73 -5.24 18.26
CA PRO A 87 3.02 -6.02 17.07
C PRO A 87 1.89 -5.91 16.04
N ILE A 88 2.25 -5.83 14.76
CA ILE A 88 1.28 -5.87 13.67
C ILE A 88 0.68 -7.30 13.61
N PRO A 89 -0.65 -7.46 13.62
CA PRO A 89 -1.31 -8.74 13.85
C PRO A 89 -0.88 -9.89 12.93
N HIS A 90 -0.80 -9.67 11.61
CA HIS A 90 -0.75 -10.78 10.64
C HIS A 90 0.60 -11.02 9.96
N GLY A 91 1.63 -10.22 10.24
CA GLY A 91 2.89 -10.38 9.50
C GLY A 91 4.11 -9.80 10.20
N PRO A 92 5.33 -10.19 9.74
CA PRO A 92 6.58 -9.54 10.12
C PRO A 92 6.68 -8.15 9.46
N CYS A 93 5.71 -7.28 9.76
CA CYS A 93 5.59 -5.94 9.22
C CYS A 93 6.33 -4.94 10.11
N ARG A 94 6.59 -3.75 9.57
CA ARG A 94 7.27 -2.68 10.29
C ARG A 94 6.56 -1.34 10.08
N TRP A 95 6.17 -0.69 11.16
CA TRP A 95 5.75 0.70 11.13
C TRP A 95 6.95 1.60 10.79
N VAL A 96 6.73 2.53 9.86
CA VAL A 96 7.73 3.49 9.40
C VAL A 96 7.10 4.88 9.36
N ASP A 97 7.79 5.88 9.88
CA ASP A 97 7.33 7.26 9.90
C ASP A 97 7.89 8.08 8.73
N ARG A 98 7.35 9.29 8.56
CA ARG A 98 7.81 10.27 7.56
C ARG A 98 9.32 10.53 7.64
N GLY A 99 9.84 10.65 8.87
CA GLY A 99 11.25 10.94 9.11
C GLY A 99 12.17 9.85 8.57
N THR A 100 11.78 8.59 8.75
CA THR A 100 12.51 7.42 8.26
C THR A 100 12.40 7.30 6.74
N LEU A 101 11.20 7.50 6.16
CA LEU A 101 10.97 7.42 4.71
C LEU A 101 11.71 8.51 3.91
N ALA A 102 11.99 9.66 4.54
CA ALA A 102 12.67 10.80 3.91
C ALA A 102 14.10 10.49 3.42
N GLY A 103 14.74 9.47 3.97
CA GLY A 103 16.09 9.03 3.59
C GLY A 103 16.11 7.58 3.09
N ALA A 104 17.20 7.19 2.43
CA ALA A 104 17.45 5.78 2.16
C ALA A 104 17.77 5.05 3.47
N PHE A 105 17.12 3.91 3.71
CA PHE A 105 17.35 3.06 4.86
C PHE A 105 17.21 1.58 4.47
N SER A 106 17.67 0.71 5.36
CA SER A 106 17.57 -0.74 5.18
C SER A 106 16.88 -1.37 6.38
N LEU A 107 16.13 -2.43 6.12
CA LEU A 107 15.46 -3.24 7.13
C LEU A 107 15.99 -4.68 7.08
N PRO A 108 16.03 -5.39 8.21
CA PRO A 108 16.57 -6.75 8.26
C PRO A 108 15.65 -7.75 7.56
N ALA A 109 16.20 -8.60 6.69
CA ALA A 109 15.53 -9.80 6.20
C ALA A 109 15.49 -10.91 7.29
N PRO A 110 14.73 -12.01 7.08
CA PRO A 110 14.67 -13.11 8.06
C PRO A 110 16.02 -13.73 8.43
N ASP A 111 17.02 -13.64 7.57
CA ASP A 111 18.40 -14.10 7.80
C ASP A 111 19.29 -13.05 8.51
N GLY A 112 18.75 -11.88 8.82
CA GLY A 112 19.44 -10.74 9.43
C GLY A 112 20.16 -9.82 8.45
N THR A 113 20.17 -10.13 7.15
CA THR A 113 20.79 -9.29 6.13
C THR A 113 20.01 -7.97 5.99
N LEU A 114 20.70 -6.84 5.95
CA LEU A 114 20.06 -5.55 5.72
C LEU A 114 19.71 -5.38 4.24
N VAL A 115 18.42 -5.28 3.96
CA VAL A 115 17.88 -5.08 2.61
C VAL A 115 17.44 -3.61 2.48
N PRO A 116 17.93 -2.88 1.47
CA PRO A 116 17.48 -1.51 1.24
C PRO A 116 15.99 -1.51 0.90
N VAL A 117 15.25 -0.57 1.48
CA VAL A 117 13.86 -0.32 1.08
C VAL A 117 13.87 0.44 -0.24
N ALA A 118 13.11 -0.05 -1.22
CA ALA A 118 13.08 0.49 -2.56
C ALA A 118 12.62 1.96 -2.57
N GLU A 119 13.11 2.74 -3.54
CA GLU A 119 12.88 4.18 -3.58
C GLU A 119 11.41 4.54 -3.80
N ASP A 120 10.76 3.85 -4.73
CA ASP A 120 9.33 3.95 -4.98
C ASP A 120 8.50 3.69 -3.72
N VAL A 121 8.77 2.61 -2.97
CA VAL A 121 8.10 2.31 -1.69
C VAL A 121 8.24 3.48 -0.72
N ARG A 122 9.44 4.07 -0.60
CA ARG A 122 9.65 5.22 0.28
C ARG A 122 8.88 6.46 -0.18
N LEU A 123 8.98 6.79 -1.47
CA LEU A 123 8.33 7.98 -2.04
C LEU A 123 6.80 7.86 -2.01
N LEU A 124 6.26 6.68 -2.28
CA LEU A 124 4.83 6.39 -2.18
C LEU A 124 4.35 6.46 -0.73
N GLY A 125 5.12 5.93 0.23
CA GLY A 125 4.79 6.07 1.65
C GLY A 125 4.72 7.53 2.12
N VAL A 126 5.64 8.39 1.67
CA VAL A 126 5.58 9.85 1.96
C VAL A 126 4.32 10.46 1.37
N ARG A 127 3.96 10.11 0.13
CA ARG A 127 2.75 10.62 -0.52
C ARG A 127 1.47 10.12 0.15
N ALA A 128 1.44 8.90 0.67
CA ALA A 128 0.32 8.38 1.42
C ALA A 128 0.08 9.19 2.70
N LEU A 129 1.15 9.53 3.43
CA LEU A 129 1.07 10.40 4.61
C LEU A 129 0.60 11.82 4.24
N ASP A 130 1.07 12.38 3.13
CA ASP A 130 0.59 13.68 2.63
C ASP A 130 -0.91 13.66 2.28
N ALA A 131 -1.38 12.58 1.67
CA ALA A 131 -2.78 12.39 1.31
C ALA A 131 -3.68 12.31 2.55
N ALA A 132 -3.24 11.57 3.58
CA ALA A 132 -3.96 11.46 4.85
C ALA A 132 -4.08 12.82 5.57
N GLU A 133 -2.97 13.56 5.68
CA GLU A 133 -2.98 14.89 6.30
C GLU A 133 -3.89 15.88 5.55
N GLU A 134 -3.93 15.80 4.22
CA GLU A 134 -4.78 16.66 3.39
C GLU A 134 -6.27 16.32 3.52
N GLU A 135 -6.61 15.04 3.62
CA GLU A 135 -7.98 14.58 3.86
C GLU A 135 -8.49 15.04 5.23
N GLU A 136 -7.69 14.89 6.29
CA GLU A 136 -8.04 15.34 7.65
C GLU A 136 -8.34 16.85 7.70
N ARG A 137 -7.63 17.67 6.91
CA ARG A 137 -7.87 19.12 6.82
C ARG A 137 -9.20 19.48 6.13
N ARG A 138 -9.84 18.54 5.43
CA ARG A 138 -11.11 18.77 4.72
C ARG A 138 -12.34 18.38 5.53
N CYS A 139 -12.18 17.53 6.55
CA CYS A 139 -13.23 17.15 7.49
C CYS A 139 -13.45 18.24 8.56
#